data_AF-A0A5B8XQ98-F1
#
_entry.id   AF-A0A5B8XQ98-F1
#
_cell.length_a   1.000
_cell.length_b   1.000
_cell.length_c   1.000
_cell.angle_alpha   90.00
_cell.angle_beta   90.00
_cell.angle_gamma   90.00
#
_symmetry.space_group_name_H-M   'P 1'
#
loop_
_entity.id
_entity.type
_entity.pdbx_description
1 polymer ?
#
loop_
_entity_poly.entity_id
_entity_poly.type
_entity_poly.pdbx_seq_one_letter_code
_entity_poly.pdbx_strand_id
1 'polypeptide(L)'
;MEKQVKSKITAAALVLLILLGAGIWSYLEFSADVLVSRDTSMDFAAEFEKRCQGNFEPEYCLKFAGMHHSSCFRAATRPGEDGAVYDEDAFFKCMDDALKTYEP
;
A
#
# COMPACT_ATOMS: atom_id res chain seq x y z
N MET A 1 -46.48 2.93 22.66
CA MET A 1 -45.56 3.77 21.86
C MET A 1 -44.07 3.54 22.17
N GLU A 2 -43.70 3.25 23.42
CA GLU A 2 -42.29 3.12 23.87
C GLU A 2 -41.45 2.06 23.12
N LYS A 3 -42.06 0.92 22.75
CA LYS A 3 -41.37 -0.17 22.00
C LYS A 3 -40.97 0.24 20.58
N GLN A 4 -41.77 1.08 19.91
CA GLN A 4 -41.50 1.57 18.56
C GLN A 4 -40.31 2.56 18.55
N VAL A 5 -40.18 3.40 19.57
CA VAL A 5 -39.08 4.37 19.69
C VAL A 5 -37.76 3.66 19.99
N LYS A 6 -37.75 2.69 20.92
CA LYS A 6 -36.56 1.88 21.22
C LYS A 6 -36.06 1.11 19.99
N SER A 7 -36.97 0.52 19.21
CA SER A 7 -36.61 -0.21 17.98
C SER A 7 -35.94 0.66 16.92
N LYS A 8 -36.37 1.92 16.77
CA LYS A 8 -35.78 2.86 15.80
C LYS A 8 -34.40 3.33 16.25
N ILE A 9 -34.22 3.56 17.56
CA ILE A 9 -32.93 3.95 18.14
C ILE A 9 -31.91 2.81 17.97
N THR A 10 -32.30 1.56 18.23
CA THR A 10 -31.40 0.41 18.04
C THR A 10 -31.00 0.24 16.58
N ALA A 11 -31.96 0.38 15.65
CA ALA A 11 -31.66 0.31 14.21
C ALA A 11 -30.72 1.44 13.76
N ALA A 12 -30.93 2.66 14.23
CA ALA A 12 -30.05 3.79 13.93
C ALA A 12 -28.64 3.58 14.48
N ALA A 13 -28.50 3.06 15.71
CA ALA A 13 -27.21 2.75 16.31
C ALA A 13 -26.45 1.66 15.54
N LEU A 14 -27.16 0.65 15.03
CA LEU A 14 -26.59 -0.41 14.20
C LEU A 14 -26.07 0.13 12.86
N VAL A 15 -26.85 0.98 12.19
CA VAL A 15 -26.42 1.64 10.95
C VAL A 15 -25.18 2.50 11.20
N LEU A 16 -25.16 3.25 12.31
CA LEU A 16 -24.03 4.10 12.68
C LEU A 16 -22.77 3.30 12.97
N LEU A 17 -22.89 2.14 13.63
CA LEU A 17 -21.79 1.20 13.83
C LEU A 17 -21.25 0.64 12.51
N ILE A 18 -22.13 0.27 11.57
CA ILE A 18 -21.73 -0.22 10.24
C ILE A 18 -20.97 0.88 9.48
N LEU A 19 -21.48 2.11 9.49
CA LEU A 19 -20.84 3.25 8.84
C LEU A 19 -19.48 3.58 9.47
N LEU A 20 -19.37 3.54 10.80
CA LEU A 20 -18.10 3.72 11.49
C LEU A 20 -17.10 2.62 11.15
N GLY A 21 -17.54 1.35 11.14
CA GLY A 21 -16.69 0.23 10.74
C GLY A 21 -16.18 0.35 9.31
N ALA A 22 -17.06 0.70 8.37
CA ALA A 22 -16.68 0.94 6.97
C ALA A 22 -15.74 2.15 6.83
N GLY A 23 -16.00 3.24 7.58
CA GLY A 23 -15.14 4.42 7.59
C GLY A 23 -13.73 4.13 8.12
N ILE A 24 -13.62 3.38 9.22
CA ILE A 24 -12.33 2.98 9.80
C ILE A 24 -11.58 2.05 8.85
N TRP A 25 -12.27 1.06 8.27
CA TRP A 25 -11.66 0.13 7.31
C TRP A 25 -11.14 0.87 6.07
N SER A 26 -11.98 1.72 5.46
CA SER A 26 -11.57 2.55 4.33
C SER A 26 -10.42 3.48 4.68
N TYR A 27 -10.42 4.07 5.88
CA TYR A 27 -9.33 4.94 6.33
C TYR A 27 -8.02 4.16 6.50
N LEU A 28 -8.04 2.96 7.07
CA LEU A 28 -6.85 2.12 7.19
C LEU A 28 -6.31 1.71 5.83
N GLU A 29 -7.19 1.40 4.88
CA GLU A 29 -6.79 1.03 3.51
C GLU A 29 -6.21 2.25 2.76
N PHE A 30 -6.89 3.40 2.79
CA PHE A 30 -6.44 4.62 2.12
C PHE A 30 -5.23 5.28 2.78
N SER A 31 -5.08 5.17 4.10
CA SER A 31 -3.87 5.66 4.78
C SER A 31 -2.67 4.74 4.56
N ALA A 32 -2.92 3.48 4.19
CA ALA A 32 -1.88 2.56 3.75
C ALA A 32 -1.44 2.80 2.30
N ASP A 33 -2.29 3.43 1.48
CA ASP A 33 -1.89 4.03 0.20
C ASP A 33 -1.10 5.31 0.48
N VAL A 34 0.19 5.11 0.78
CA VAL A 34 1.19 6.15 0.66
C VAL A 34 1.04 6.74 -0.75
N LEU A 35 0.57 7.98 -0.84
CA LEU A 35 0.54 8.74 -2.08
C LEU A 35 1.98 9.09 -2.45
N VAL A 36 2.73 8.08 -2.89
CA VAL A 36 4.03 8.25 -3.52
C VAL A 36 3.79 9.14 -4.73
N SER A 37 4.58 10.20 -4.84
CA SER A 37 4.50 11.03 -6.03
C SER A 37 4.69 10.13 -7.25
N ARG A 38 3.87 10.32 -8.28
CA ARG A 38 3.94 9.50 -9.49
C ARG A 38 5.37 9.48 -10.06
N ASP A 39 6.06 10.62 -9.99
CA ASP A 39 7.42 10.76 -10.50
C ASP A 39 8.41 9.90 -9.68
N THR A 40 8.36 9.98 -8.34
CA THR A 40 9.21 9.15 -7.46
C THR A 40 8.97 7.66 -7.65
N SER A 41 7.72 7.25 -7.82
CA SER A 41 7.39 5.84 -8.06
C SER A 41 7.89 5.36 -9.42
N MET A 42 7.84 6.20 -10.46
CA MET A 42 8.38 5.87 -11.77
C MET A 42 9.92 5.79 -11.78
N ASP A 43 10.60 6.68 -11.06
CA ASP A 43 12.07 6.67 -10.97
C ASP A 43 12.58 5.38 -10.31
N PHE A 44 11.96 4.98 -9.20
CA PHE A 44 12.31 3.75 -8.49
C PHE A 44 11.98 2.49 -9.29
N ALA A 45 10.85 2.48 -10.01
CA ALA A 45 10.50 1.39 -10.91
C ALA A 45 11.52 1.23 -12.05
N ALA A 46 11.90 2.35 -12.70
CA ALA A 46 12.89 2.34 -13.78
C ALA A 46 14.26 1.87 -13.28
N GLU A 47 14.66 2.28 -12.08
CA GLU A 47 15.92 1.87 -11.48
C GLU A 47 15.91 0.39 -11.07
N PHE A 48 14.79 -0.12 -10.53
CA PHE A 48 14.62 -1.56 -10.29
C PHE A 48 14.68 -2.35 -11.59
N GLU A 49 14.01 -1.89 -12.64
CA GLU A 49 13.99 -2.56 -13.94
C GLU A 49 15.41 -2.70 -14.51
N LYS A 50 16.26 -1.65 -14.43
CA LYS A 50 17.67 -1.75 -14.82
C LYS A 50 18.46 -2.78 -14.00
N ARG A 51 18.19 -2.90 -12.70
CA ARG A 51 18.89 -3.84 -11.80
C ARG A 51 18.44 -5.28 -12.03
N CYS A 52 17.17 -5.47 -12.36
CA CYS A 52 16.57 -6.76 -12.63
C CYS A 52 16.94 -7.27 -14.04
N GLN A 53 16.93 -6.38 -15.04
CA GLN A 53 17.36 -6.66 -16.41
C GLN A 53 18.87 -6.93 -16.43
N GLY A 54 19.23 -8.20 -16.59
CA GLY A 54 20.61 -8.69 -16.50
C GLY A 54 20.68 -10.04 -15.81
N ASN A 55 19.77 -10.29 -14.86
CA ASN A 55 19.62 -11.59 -14.20
C ASN A 55 18.30 -12.28 -14.58
N PHE A 56 17.28 -11.51 -15.00
CA PHE A 56 15.96 -12.02 -15.37
C PHE A 56 15.46 -11.43 -16.69
N GLU A 57 14.48 -12.11 -17.30
CA GLU A 57 13.80 -11.63 -18.51
C GLU A 57 13.03 -10.32 -18.25
N PRO A 58 13.00 -9.36 -19.21
CA PRO A 58 12.33 -8.07 -19.04
C PRO A 58 10.85 -8.17 -18.62
N GLU A 59 10.12 -9.13 -19.19
CA GLU A 59 8.69 -9.35 -18.86
C GLU A 59 8.49 -9.79 -17.41
N TYR A 60 9.43 -10.59 -16.87
CA TYR A 60 9.40 -11.00 -15.47
C TYR A 60 9.64 -9.79 -14.55
N CYS A 61 10.64 -8.97 -14.86
CA CYS A 61 10.94 -7.76 -14.09
C CYS A 61 9.75 -6.79 -14.03
N LEU A 62 9.08 -6.55 -15.16
CA LEU A 62 7.89 -5.70 -15.23
C LEU A 62 6.73 -6.24 -14.41
N LYS A 63 6.45 -7.55 -14.54
CA LYS A 63 5.39 -8.20 -13.77
C LYS A 63 5.70 -8.18 -12.28
N PHE A 64 6.95 -8.43 -11.90
CA PHE A 64 7.41 -8.44 -10.51
C PHE A 64 7.30 -7.07 -9.87
N ALA A 65 7.75 -6.02 -10.56
CA ALA A 65 7.55 -4.64 -10.15
C ALA A 65 6.06 -4.36 -9.91
N GLY A 66 5.19 -4.71 -10.85
CA GLY A 66 3.74 -4.51 -10.69
C GLY A 66 3.13 -5.16 -9.43
N MET A 67 3.68 -6.27 -8.94
CA MET A 67 3.16 -6.98 -7.76
C MET A 67 3.71 -6.45 -6.43
N HIS A 68 4.98 -6.04 -6.37
CA HIS A 68 5.66 -5.76 -5.10
C HIS A 68 5.96 -4.27 -4.86
N HIS A 69 5.91 -3.44 -5.89
CA HIS A 69 6.34 -2.05 -5.85
C HIS A 69 5.64 -1.22 -4.75
N SER A 70 4.31 -1.26 -4.67
CA SER A 70 3.56 -0.53 -3.64
C SER A 70 3.88 -1.00 -2.22
N SER A 71 3.99 -2.31 -2.02
CA SER A 71 4.28 -2.91 -0.71
C SER A 71 5.68 -2.55 -0.20
N CYS A 72 6.68 -2.57 -1.09
CA CYS A 72 8.05 -2.18 -0.76
C CYS A 72 8.19 -0.67 -0.58
N PHE A 73 7.45 0.15 -1.34
CA PHE A 73 7.39 1.60 -1.08
C PHE A 73 6.84 1.90 0.30
N ARG A 74 5.76 1.24 0.71
CA ARG A 74 5.19 1.42 2.04
C ARG A 74 6.17 1.04 3.15
N ALA A 75 6.94 -0.03 2.97
CA ALA A 75 7.97 -0.44 3.93
C ALA A 75 9.15 0.53 3.98
N ALA A 76 9.50 1.15 2.84
CA ALA A 76 10.57 2.13 2.71
C ALA A 76 10.16 3.55 3.14
N THR A 77 8.86 3.80 3.33
CA THR A 77 8.33 5.12 3.69
C THR A 77 8.53 5.39 5.17
N ARG A 78 9.12 6.55 5.48
CA ARG A 78 9.26 7.08 6.85
C ARG A 78 8.65 8.47 6.95
N PRO A 79 8.13 8.85 8.13
CA PRO A 79 7.74 10.24 8.38
C PRO A 79 8.99 11.13 8.38
N GLY A 80 8.97 12.21 7.59
CA GLY A 80 9.96 13.30 7.62
C GLY A 80 9.32 14.65 7.97
N GLU A 81 10.14 15.67 8.22
CA GLU A 81 9.68 17.01 8.64
C GLU A 81 8.78 17.69 7.58
N ASP A 82 9.03 17.48 6.29
CA ASP A 82 8.30 18.12 5.19
C ASP A 82 7.43 17.15 4.37
N GLY A 83 7.25 15.91 4.85
CA GLY A 83 6.45 14.89 4.17
C GLY A 83 7.04 13.48 4.29
N ALA A 84 6.49 12.56 3.49
CA ALA A 84 6.99 11.20 3.40
C ALA A 84 8.40 11.16 2.78
N VAL A 85 9.36 10.56 3.49
CA VAL A 85 10.71 10.31 3.00
C VAL A 85 10.83 8.83 2.65
N TYR A 86 11.37 8.55 1.47
CA TYR A 86 11.55 7.19 0.97
C TYR A 86 13.01 6.78 1.12
N ASP A 87 13.24 5.69 1.85
CA ASP A 87 14.56 5.07 1.96
C ASP A 87 14.80 4.16 0.76
N GLU A 88 15.60 4.64 -0.19
CA GLU A 88 15.90 3.95 -1.45
C GLU A 88 16.52 2.57 -1.21
N ASP A 89 17.46 2.46 -0.27
CA ASP A 89 18.10 1.19 0.08
C ASP A 89 17.10 0.21 0.69
N ALA A 90 16.20 0.69 1.55
CA ALA A 90 15.15 -0.13 2.14
C ALA A 90 14.17 -0.65 1.07
N PHE A 91 13.84 0.18 0.08
CA PHE A 91 12.99 -0.21 -1.05
C PHE A 91 13.64 -1.33 -1.86
N PHE A 92 14.88 -1.14 -2.33
CA PHE A 92 15.55 -2.13 -3.16
C PHE A 92 15.84 -3.42 -2.41
N LYS A 93 16.19 -3.33 -1.13
CA LYS A 93 16.33 -4.52 -0.28
C LYS A 93 15.04 -5.33 -0.21
N CYS A 94 13.88 -4.67 -0.04
CA CYS A 94 12.59 -5.35 -0.05
C CYS A 94 12.32 -6.04 -1.40
N MET A 95 12.58 -5.35 -2.51
CA MET A 95 12.40 -5.91 -3.85
C MET A 95 13.32 -7.11 -4.10
N ASP A 96 14.58 -7.02 -3.70
CA ASP A 96 15.58 -8.10 -3.84
C ASP A 96 15.25 -9.31 -2.98
N ASP A 97 14.81 -9.10 -1.73
CA ASP A 97 14.42 -10.19 -0.84
C ASP A 97 13.13 -10.88 -1.33
N ALA A 98 12.22 -10.11 -1.92
CA ALA A 98 11.04 -10.66 -2.59
C ALA A 98 11.45 -11.47 -3.84
N LEU A 99 12.40 -11.00 -4.65
CA LEU A 99 12.91 -11.74 -5.82
C LEU A 99 13.48 -13.10 -5.43
N LYS A 100 14.34 -13.16 -4.39
CA LYS A 100 14.90 -14.42 -3.88
C LYS A 100 13.84 -15.40 -3.39
N THR A 101 12.70 -14.90 -2.93
CA THR A 101 11.59 -15.73 -2.46
C THR A 101 10.75 -16.29 -3.61
N TYR A 102 10.81 -15.65 -4.78
CA TYR A 102 10.06 -15.98 -6.00
C TYR A 102 10.94 -16.54 -7.14
N GLU A 103 12.23 -16.76 -6.89
CA GLU A 103 13.10 -17.55 -7.76
C GLU A 103 12.53 -18.98 -7.82
N PRO A 104 12.12 -19.48 -9.00
CA PRO A 104 11.59 -20.83 -9.16
C PRO A 104 12.64 -21.93 -8.95
#